data_AF-A0A1N6MSV5-F1
#
_entry.id   AF-A0A1N6MSV5-F1
#
_cell.length_a   1.000
_cell.length_b   1.000
_cell.length_c   1.000
_cell.angle_alpha   90.00
_cell.angle_beta   90.00
_cell.angle_gamma   90.00
#
_symmetry.space_group_name_H-M   'P 1'
#
loop_
_entity.id
_entity.type
_entity.pdbx_description
1 polymer ?
#
loop_
_entity_poly.entity_id
_entity_poly.type
_entity_poly.pdbx_seq_one_letter_code
_entity_poly.pdbx_strand_id
1 'polypeptide(L)' 'MIQRAADYSGSTLSQFLIDVAMDKARNVIERAETLQLSMAGADALFSALETPPKASKKLIKAAKNYKDVVNVHDN' A
#
# COMPACT_ATOMS: atom_id res chain seq x y z
N MET A 1 -9.61 -25.41 18.56
CA MET A 1 -10.25 -24.10 18.29
C MET A 1 -10.60 -23.97 16.81
N ILE A 2 -9.64 -24.13 15.89
CA ILE A 2 -9.89 -24.02 14.44
C ILE A 2 -10.97 -25.01 13.95
N GLN A 3 -10.93 -26.28 14.34
CA GLN A 3 -11.98 -27.24 13.99
C GLN A 3 -13.38 -26.77 14.44
N ARG A 4 -13.51 -26.26 15.67
CA ARG A 4 -14.79 -25.73 16.16
C ARG A 4 -15.26 -24.51 15.36
N ALA A 5 -14.34 -23.65 14.91
CA ALA A 5 -14.67 -22.52 14.06
C ALA A 5 -15.11 -22.97 12.67
N ALA A 6 -14.45 -23.99 12.10
CA ALA A 6 -14.89 -24.64 10.86
C ALA A 6 -16.30 -25.23 11.00
N ASP A 7 -16.54 -25.99 12.08
CA ASP A 7 -17.86 -26.56 12.40
C ASP A 7 -18.93 -25.45 12.54
N TYR A 8 -18.63 -24.35 13.24
CA TYR A 8 -19.54 -23.20 13.38
C TYR A 8 -19.82 -22.47 12.06
N SER A 9 -18.83 -22.40 11.17
CA SER A 9 -18.99 -21.85 9.83
C SER A 9 -19.70 -22.80 8.84
N GLY A 10 -19.99 -24.04 9.27
CA GLY A 10 -20.59 -25.07 8.41
C GLY A 10 -19.65 -25.55 7.29
N SER A 11 -18.34 -25.39 7.46
CA SER A 11 -17.34 -25.75 6.46
C SER A 11 -16.42 -26.86 6.97
N THR A 12 -15.80 -27.61 6.04
CA THR A 12 -14.73 -28.53 6.42
C THR A 12 -13.51 -27.75 6.91
N LEU A 13 -12.66 -28.37 7.73
CA LEU A 13 -11.43 -27.73 8.22
C LEU A 13 -10.55 -27.19 7.09
N SER A 14 -10.43 -27.93 5.99
CA SER A 14 -9.61 -27.50 4.84
C SER A 14 -10.20 -26.28 4.15
N GLN A 15 -11.51 -26.26 3.91
CA GLN A 15 -12.18 -25.12 3.31
C GLN A 15 -12.07 -23.88 4.21
N PHE A 16 -12.33 -24.05 5.51
CA PHE A 16 -12.20 -22.98 6.50
C PHE A 16 -10.81 -22.33 6.48
N LEU A 17 -9.75 -23.14 6.42
CA LEU A 17 -8.37 -22.64 6.40
C LEU A 17 -8.06 -21.88 5.12
N ILE A 18 -8.53 -22.34 3.97
CA ILE A 18 -8.37 -21.64 2.69
C ILE A 18 -9.07 -20.28 2.76
N ASP A 19 -10.31 -20.25 3.23
CA ASP A 19 -11.12 -19.03 3.28
C ASP A 19 -10.48 -17.98 4.21
N VAL A 20 -10.05 -18.40 5.40
CA VAL A 20 -9.36 -17.51 6.35
C VAL A 20 -8.01 -17.02 5.78
N ALA A 21 -7.25 -17.87 5.10
CA ALA A 21 -6.00 -17.47 4.48
C ALA A 21 -6.22 -16.45 3.35
N MET A 22 -7.25 -16.65 2.53
CA MET A 22 -7.63 -15.73 1.45
C MET A 22 -8.13 -14.40 1.97
N ASP A 23 -9.01 -14.40 2.97
CA ASP A 23 -9.49 -13.19 3.62
C ASP A 23 -8.32 -12.40 4.23
N LYS A 24 -7.40 -13.10 4.93
CA LYS A 24 -6.22 -12.44 5.50
C LYS A 24 -5.31 -11.87 4.41
N ALA A 25 -5.10 -12.58 3.31
CA ALA A 25 -4.29 -12.09 2.20
C ALA A 25 -4.86 -10.81 1.60
N ARG A 26 -6.17 -10.77 1.32
CA ARG A 26 -6.85 -9.56 0.83
C ARG A 26 -6.69 -8.38 1.78
N ASN A 27 -6.95 -8.59 3.07
CA ASN A 27 -6.79 -7.55 4.08
C ASN A 27 -5.36 -7.00 4.17
N VAL A 28 -4.34 -7.85 3.97
CA VAL A 28 -2.93 -7.42 3.96
C VAL A 28 -2.62 -6.58 2.73
N ILE A 29 -3.10 -7.00 1.55
CA ILE A 29 -2.93 -6.25 0.29
C ILE A 29 -3.62 -4.89 0.38
N GLU A 30 -4.91 -4.89 0.74
CA GLU A 30 -5.70 -3.65 0.87
C GLU A 30 -5.05 -2.66 1.83
N ARG A 31 -4.52 -3.14 2.97
CA ARG A 31 -3.84 -2.27 3.94
C ARG A 31 -2.51 -1.72 3.42
N ALA A 32 -1.80 -2.46 2.56
CA ALA A 32 -0.55 -2.01 1.99
C ALA A 32 -0.76 -1.00 0.85
N GLU A 33 -1.83 -1.17 0.09
CA GLU A 33 -2.13 -0.37 -1.12
C GLU A 33 -3.06 0.82 -0.83
N THR A 34 -3.79 0.81 0.29
CA THR A 34 -4.70 1.89 0.66
C THR A 34 -4.02 2.89 1.61
N LEU A 35 -3.93 4.15 1.17
CA LEU A 35 -3.57 5.25 2.05
C LEU A 35 -4.82 5.76 2.79
N GLN A 36 -4.94 5.41 4.07
CA GLN A 36 -6.00 5.94 4.94
C GLN A 36 -5.58 7.28 5.52
N LEU A 37 -6.37 8.33 5.29
CA LEU A 37 -6.08 9.69 5.74
C LEU A 37 -7.08 10.14 6.80
N SER A 38 -6.61 10.90 7.78
CA SER A 38 -7.49 11.74 8.60
C SER A 38 -8.04 12.89 7.75
N MET A 39 -9.08 13.59 8.23
CA MET A 39 -9.62 14.73 7.51
C MET A 39 -8.54 15.79 7.21
N ALA A 40 -7.72 16.13 8.20
CA ALA A 40 -6.60 17.05 8.01
C ALA A 40 -5.55 16.55 6.98
N GLY A 41 -5.32 15.23 6.92
CA GLY A 41 -4.46 14.63 5.91
C GLY A 41 -5.06 14.70 4.50
N ALA A 42 -6.38 14.51 4.38
CA ALA A 42 -7.11 14.66 3.13
C ALA A 42 -7.07 16.11 2.63
N ASP A 43 -7.31 17.09 3.50
CA ASP A 43 -7.24 18.53 3.14
C ASP A 43 -5.84 18.92 2.65
N ALA A 44 -4.79 18.43 3.31
CA ALA A 44 -3.41 18.65 2.89
C ALA A 44 -3.10 18.02 1.53
N LEU A 45 -3.62 16.81 1.28
CA LEU A 45 -3.48 16.15 -0.02
C LEU A 45 -4.22 16.94 -1.12
N PHE A 46 -5.47 17.34 -0.89
CA PHE A 46 -6.23 18.14 -1.86
C PHE A 46 -5.53 19.46 -2.18
N SER A 47 -5.06 20.17 -1.15
CA SER A 47 -4.32 21.42 -1.34
C SER A 47 -3.06 21.23 -2.20
N ALA A 48 -2.35 20.10 -2.02
CA ALA A 48 -1.17 19.77 -2.83
C ALA A 48 -1.51 19.37 -4.27
N LEU A 49 -2.69 18.81 -4.53
CA LEU A 49 -3.18 18.50 -5.88
C LEU A 49 -3.65 19.75 -6.62
N GLU A 50 -4.38 20.65 -5.94
CA GLU A 50 -4.88 21.91 -6.52
C GLU A 50 -3.76 22.93 -6.75
N THR A 51 -2.84 23.05 -5.78
CA THR A 51 -1.68 23.93 -5.88
C THR A 51 -0.39 23.14 -5.68
N PRO A 52 0.13 22.50 -6.74
CA PRO A 52 1.35 21.72 -6.66
C PRO A 52 2.53 22.57 -6.16
N PRO A 53 3.22 22.18 -5.07
CA PRO A 53 4.35 22.94 -4.57
C PRO A 53 5.54 22.85 -5.54
N LYS A 54 6.34 23.92 -5.61
CA LYS A 54 7.57 23.91 -6.42
C LYS A 54 8.57 22.89 -5.86
N ALA A 55 9.20 22.13 -6.74
CA ALA A 55 10.24 21.18 -6.36
C ALA A 55 11.38 21.86 -5.58
N SER A 56 11.76 21.28 -4.44
CA SER A 56 12.84 21.84 -3.62
C SER A 56 14.21 21.64 -4.27
N LYS A 57 15.19 22.48 -3.93
CA LYS A 57 16.58 22.34 -4.40
C LYS A 57 17.17 20.97 -4.07
N LYS A 58 16.80 20.39 -2.92
CA LYS A 58 17.22 19.04 -2.49
C LYS A 58 16.61 17.97 -3.40
N LEU A 59 15.32 18.05 -3.70
CA LEU A 59 14.62 17.12 -4.60
C LEU A 59 15.21 17.16 -6.02
N ILE A 60 15.47 18.37 -6.54
CA ILE A 60 16.09 18.55 -7.86
C ILE A 60 17.48 17.92 -7.91
N LYS A 61 18.31 18.10 -6.86
CA LYS A 61 19.64 17.49 -6.77
C LYS A 61 19.55 15.97 -6.73
N ALA A 62 18.65 15.41 -5.93
CA ALA A 62 18.44 13.96 -5.85
C ALA A 62 18.00 13.35 -7.20
N ALA A 63 17.06 14.02 -7.89
CA ALA A 63 16.60 13.58 -9.21
C ALA A 63 17.72 13.61 -10.26
N LYS A 64 18.60 14.64 -10.25
CA LYS A 64 19.79 14.69 -11.10
C LYS A 64 20.74 13.53 -10.82
N ASN A 65 21.09 13.32 -9.55
CA ASN A 65 21.97 12.21 -9.15
C ASN A 65 21.41 10.85 -9.60
N TYR A 66 20.11 10.62 -9.44
CA TYR A 66 19.46 9.39 -9.91
C TYR A 66 19.57 9.23 -11.42
N LYS A 67 19.28 10.30 -12.19
CA LYS A 67 19.41 10.32 -13.65
C LYS A 67 20.84 9.98 -14.08
N ASP A 68 21.84 10.52 -13.40
CA ASP A 68 23.25 10.28 -13.74
C ASP A 68 23.66 8.83 -13.43
N VAL A 69 23.17 8.24 -12.34
CA VAL A 69 23.46 6.84 -11.99
C VAL A 69 22.76 5.85 -12.93
N VAL A 70 21.50 6.10 -13.31
CA VAL A 70 20.75 5.21 -14.20
C VAL A 70 21.27 5.27 -15.64
N ASN A 71 21.58 6.46 -16.18
CA ASN A 71 22.10 6.59 -17.54
C ASN A 71 23.54 6.06 -17.71
N VAL A 72 24.28 5.82 -16.62
CA VAL A 72 25.61 5.20 -16.66
C VAL A 72 25.53 3.68 -16.88
N HIS A 73 24.36 3.05 -16.70
CA HIS A 73 24.17 1.62 -16.92
C HIS A 73 23.70 1.25 -18.35
N ASP A 74 23.44 2.25 -19.20
CA ASP A 74 22.90 2.08 -20.56
C ASP A 74 23.94 2.37 -21.68
N ASN A 75 25.25 2.38 -21.39
CA ASN A 75 26.29 2.69 -22.38
C ASN A 75 27.54 1.80 -22.26
#